data_AF-A0A7V9SBX1-F1
#
_entry.id   AF-A0A7V9SBX1-F1
#
_cell.length_a   1.000
_cell.length_b   1.000
_cell.length_c   1.000
_cell.angle_alpha   90.00
_cell.angle_beta   90.00
_cell.angle_gamma   90.00
#
_symmetry.space_group_name_H-M   'P 1'
#
loop_
_entity.id
_entity.type
_entity.pdbx_description
1 polymer ?
#
loop_
_entity_poly.entity_id
_entity_poly.type
_entity_poly.pdbx_seq_one_letter_code
_entity_poly.pdbx_strand_id
1 'polypeptide(L)'
;MDDTRKQRRIHIVMPGDLVAAIDALVGQRRRSQFIAETISAELRRRRLDAALAEMDGALADFDIPGWETPEAAAAWVRALRDGDEVPRTAESAA
;
A
#
# COMPACT_ATOMS: atom_id res chain seq x y z
N MET A 1 19.76 5.97 18.41
CA MET A 1 18.85 5.68 17.28
C MET A 1 19.14 6.71 16.19
N ASP A 2 20.23 6.49 15.44
CA ASP A 2 20.76 7.46 14.44
C ASP A 2 21.47 6.70 13.30
N ASP A 3 20.74 5.82 12.60
CA ASP A 3 21.30 5.09 11.43
C ASP A 3 20.38 5.16 10.20
N THR A 4 19.14 5.65 10.34
CA THR A 4 18.14 5.67 9.27
C THR A 4 18.49 6.60 8.09
N ARG A 5 19.46 7.50 8.25
CA ARG A 5 19.89 8.45 7.22
C ARG A 5 21.26 8.09 6.60
N LYS A 6 21.91 7.01 7.05
CA LYS A 6 23.25 6.66 6.61
C LYS A 6 23.20 5.90 5.28
N GLN A 7 23.60 6.57 4.20
CA GLN A 7 23.71 5.93 2.89
C GLN A 7 24.83 4.88 2.91
N ARG A 8 24.54 3.68 2.44
CA ARG A 8 25.51 2.57 2.29
C ARG A 8 25.71 2.29 0.82
N ARG A 9 26.97 2.19 0.39
CA ARG A 9 27.29 1.84 -0.99
C ARG A 9 27.17 0.33 -1.16
N ILE A 10 26.42 -0.07 -2.19
CA ILE A 10 26.29 -1.46 -2.61
C ILE A 10 26.79 -1.58 -4.05
N HIS A 11 27.48 -2.67 -4.37
CA HIS A 11 27.89 -2.99 -5.73
C HIS A 11 26.87 -3.97 -6.32
N ILE A 12 26.16 -3.57 -7.37
CA ILE A 12 25.13 -4.37 -8.03
C ILE A 12 25.57 -4.61 -9.47
N VAL A 13 25.59 -5.87 -9.88
CA VAL A 13 25.77 -6.25 -11.29
C VAL A 13 24.39 -6.30 -11.94
N MET A 14 24.23 -5.61 -13.08
CA MET A 14 22.98 -5.56 -13.84
C MET A 14 23.25 -5.87 -15.32
N PRO A 15 22.27 -6.44 -16.04
CA PRO A 15 22.32 -6.55 -17.49
C PRO A 15 22.56 -5.18 -18.15
N GLY A 16 23.43 -5.16 -19.17
CA GLY A 16 23.83 -3.90 -19.82
C GLY A 16 22.68 -3.21 -20.55
N ASP A 17 21.76 -3.98 -21.13
CA ASP A 17 20.52 -3.50 -21.74
C ASP A 17 19.60 -2.82 -20.72
N LEU A 18 19.47 -3.37 -19.51
CA LEU A 18 18.71 -2.75 -18.43
C LEU A 18 19.35 -1.42 -17.99
N VAL A 19 20.68 -1.36 -17.88
CA VAL A 19 21.39 -0.11 -17.56
C VAL A 19 21.14 0.94 -18.64
N ALA A 20 21.19 0.54 -19.92
CA ALA A 20 20.92 1.43 -21.05
C ALA A 20 19.46 1.93 -21.06
N ALA A 21 18.49 1.08 -20.70
CA ALA A 21 17.09 1.49 -20.58
C ALA A 21 16.88 2.50 -19.45
N ILE A 22 17.50 2.29 -18.29
CA ILE A 22 17.46 3.25 -17.17
C ILE A 22 18.09 4.58 -17.60
N ASP A 23 19.23 4.53 -18.30
CA ASP A 23 19.89 5.73 -18.82
C ASP A 23 19.02 6.53 -19.78
N ALA A 24 18.33 5.84 -20.69
CA ALA A 24 17.42 6.49 -21.62
C ALA A 24 16.26 7.18 -20.89
N LEU A 25 15.80 6.60 -19.78
CA LEU A 25 14.67 7.12 -19.00
C LEU A 25 15.05 8.28 -18.07
N VAL A 26 16.13 8.12 -17.28
CA VAL A 26 16.48 9.08 -16.22
C VAL A 26 17.85 9.74 -16.41
N GLY A 27 18.67 9.29 -17.35
CA GLY A 27 20.04 9.75 -17.55
C GLY A 27 21.04 9.09 -16.60
N GLN A 28 22.33 9.13 -16.99
CA GLN A 28 23.42 8.38 -16.37
C GLN A 28 23.70 8.77 -14.91
N ARG A 29 23.39 10.00 -14.51
CA ARG A 29 23.66 10.51 -13.16
C ARG A 29 22.55 10.25 -12.14
N ARG A 30 21.38 9.77 -12.58
CA ARG A 30 20.20 9.58 -11.71
C ARG A 30 19.85 8.11 -11.46
N ARG A 31 20.68 7.17 -11.90
CA ARG A 31 20.46 5.72 -11.71
C ARG A 31 20.27 5.34 -10.25
N SER A 32 21.15 5.79 -9.34
CA SER A 32 21.09 5.41 -7.93
C SER A 32 19.81 5.90 -7.27
N GLN A 33 19.38 7.12 -7.58
CA GLN A 33 18.13 7.68 -7.10
C GLN A 33 16.94 6.87 -7.63
N PHE A 34 16.88 6.65 -8.95
CA PHE A 34 15.80 5.89 -9.58
C PHE A 34 15.68 4.46 -9.03
N ILE A 35 16.81 3.77 -8.88
CA ILE A 35 16.84 2.42 -8.31
C ILE A 35 16.38 2.43 -6.85
N ALA A 36 16.83 3.38 -6.03
CA ALA A 36 16.43 3.48 -4.63
C ALA A 36 14.92 3.74 -4.49
N GLU A 37 14.36 4.66 -5.27
CA GLU A 37 12.93 4.98 -5.29
C GLU A 37 12.10 3.76 -5.73
N THR A 38 12.52 3.10 -6.82
CA THR A 38 11.83 1.93 -7.36
C THR A 38 11.84 0.76 -6.38
N ILE A 39 12.99 0.45 -5.79
CA ILE A 39 13.11 -0.63 -4.79
C ILE A 39 12.29 -0.29 -3.55
N SER A 40 12.30 0.97 -3.09
CA SER A 40 11.49 1.39 -1.95
C SER A 40 9.99 1.18 -2.19
N ALA A 41 9.50 1.57 -3.38
CA ALA A 41 8.12 1.37 -3.78
C ALA A 41 7.75 -0.13 -3.83
N GLU A 42 8.59 -0.97 -4.44
CA GLU A 42 8.36 -2.41 -4.53
C GLU A 42 8.38 -3.08 -3.15
N LEU A 43 9.31 -2.70 -2.25
CA LEU A 43 9.33 -3.20 -0.88
C LEU A 43 8.08 -2.80 -0.11
N ARG A 44 7.58 -1.57 -0.29
CA ARG A 44 6.31 -1.14 0.31
C ARG A 44 5.15 -1.98 -0.22
N ARG A 45 5.08 -2.21 -1.52
CA ARG A 45 4.05 -3.04 -2.16
C ARG A 45 4.05 -4.45 -1.58
N ARG A 46 5.20 -5.12 -1.52
CA ARG A 46 5.31 -6.48 -0.96
C ARG A 46 4.92 -6.58 0.50
N ARG A 47 5.25 -5.56 1.31
CA ARG A 47 4.81 -5.51 2.72
C ARG A 47 3.30 -5.38 2.84
N LEU A 48 2.68 -4.56 1.97
CA LEU A 48 1.23 -4.44 1.92
C LEU A 48 0.59 -5.77 1.49
N ASP A 49 1.08 -6.40 0.42
CA ASP A 49 0.57 -7.69 -0.06
C ASP A 49 0.65 -8.76 1.04
N ALA A 50 1.77 -8.81 1.78
CA ALA A 50 1.92 -9.72 2.91
C ALA A 50 0.94 -9.44 4.06
N ALA A 51 0.76 -8.16 4.42
CA ALA A 51 -0.19 -7.77 5.46
C ALA A 51 -1.64 -8.07 5.06
N LEU A 52 -2.01 -7.85 3.80
CA LEU A 52 -3.34 -8.19 3.30
C LEU A 52 -3.58 -9.71 3.34
N ALA A 53 -2.57 -10.51 2.98
CA ALA A 53 -2.66 -11.97 3.08
C ALA A 53 -2.78 -12.45 4.54
N GLU A 54 -2.08 -11.80 5.48
CA GLU A 54 -2.19 -12.10 6.91
C GLU A 54 -3.56 -11.73 7.49
N MET A 55 -4.17 -10.65 6.99
CA MET A 55 -5.49 -10.17 7.40
C MET A 55 -6.64 -10.85 6.66
N ASP A 56 -6.37 -11.82 5.78
CA ASP A 56 -7.42 -12.50 5.04
C ASP A 56 -8.39 -13.21 6.00
N GLY A 57 -9.68 -12.92 5.84
CA GLY A 57 -10.72 -13.40 6.75
C GLY A 57 -10.70 -12.81 8.16
N ALA A 58 -9.86 -11.82 8.49
CA ALA A 58 -9.79 -11.24 9.84
C ALA A 58 -11.11 -10.59 10.31
N LEU A 59 -12.01 -10.25 9.38
CA LEU A 59 -13.34 -9.72 9.65
C LEU A 59 -14.47 -10.72 9.40
N ALA A 60 -14.17 -11.98 9.06
CA ALA A 60 -15.17 -12.97 8.66
C ALA A 60 -16.16 -13.31 9.79
N ASP A 61 -15.70 -13.27 11.04
CA ASP A 61 -16.52 -13.59 12.22
C ASP A 61 -17.24 -12.37 12.81
N PHE A 62 -17.06 -11.18 12.21
CA PHE A 62 -17.70 -9.95 12.68
C PHE A 62 -18.93 -9.65 11.84
N ASP A 63 -20.07 -9.48 12.51
CA ASP A 63 -21.25 -8.90 11.91
C ASP A 63 -21.06 -7.37 11.83
N ILE A 64 -20.79 -6.86 10.62
CA ILE A 64 -20.51 -5.44 10.38
C ILE A 64 -21.70 -4.84 9.61
N PRO A 65 -22.56 -4.06 10.29
CA PRO A 65 -23.73 -3.47 9.66
C PRO A 65 -23.36 -2.52 8.53
N GLY A 66 -24.09 -2.63 7.44
CA GLY A 66 -23.86 -1.83 6.24
C GLY A 66 -22.73 -2.36 5.37
N TRP A 67 -22.10 -3.51 5.67
CA TRP A 67 -21.06 -4.14 4.82
C TRP A 67 -21.52 -5.46 4.20
N GLU A 68 -22.80 -5.80 4.31
CA GLU A 68 -23.40 -7.04 3.82
C GLU A 68 -23.37 -7.13 2.29
N THR A 69 -23.39 -5.99 1.62
CA THR A 69 -23.29 -5.86 0.16
C THR A 69 -22.40 -4.69 -0.24
N PRO A 70 -21.80 -4.71 -1.45
CA PRO A 70 -21.03 -3.58 -1.96
C PRO A 70 -21.82 -2.26 -1.96
N GLU A 71 -23.12 -2.32 -2.30
CA GLU A 71 -24.01 -1.16 -2.34
C GLU A 71 -24.28 -0.59 -0.94
N ALA A 72 -24.49 -1.46 0.05
CA ALA A 72 -24.64 -1.07 1.45
C ALA A 72 -23.35 -0.41 1.97
N ALA A 73 -22.18 -1.00 1.67
CA ALA A 73 -20.89 -0.45 2.09
C ALA A 73 -20.66 0.93 1.48
N ALA A 74 -21.00 1.09 0.20
CA ALA A 74 -20.92 2.38 -0.47
C ALA A 74 -21.88 3.42 0.11
N ALA A 75 -23.12 3.03 0.47
CA ALA A 75 -24.09 3.91 1.11
C ALA A 75 -23.62 4.34 2.51
N TRP A 76 -23.10 3.40 3.31
CA TRP A 76 -22.53 3.66 4.63
C TRP A 76 -21.34 4.64 4.56
N VAL A 77 -20.42 4.47 3.60
CA VAL A 77 -19.32 5.41 3.38
C VAL A 77 -19.80 6.81 2.96
N ARG A 78 -20.88 6.90 2.16
CA ARG A 78 -21.47 8.20 1.78
C ARG A 78 -22.05 8.92 2.99
N ALA A 79 -22.89 8.24 3.77
CA ALA A 79 -23.46 8.76 5.02
C ALA A 79 -22.37 9.28 5.98
N LEU A 80 -21.27 8.52 6.15
CA LEU A 80 -20.13 8.97 6.95
C LEU A 80 -19.47 10.26 6.45
N ARG A 81 -19.38 10.46 5.13
CA ARG A 81 -18.79 11.66 4.53
C ARG A 81 -19.71 12.86 4.64
N ASP A 82 -21.01 12.62 4.61
CA ASP A 82 -22.06 13.63 4.76
C ASP A 82 -22.27 14.02 6.24
N GLY A 83 -21.66 13.28 7.17
CA GLY A 83 -21.70 13.53 8.61
C GLY A 83 -22.91 12.90 9.30
N ASP A 84 -23.62 12.01 8.61
CA ASP A 84 -24.76 11.29 9.17
C ASP A 84 -24.29 10.29 10.24
N GLU A 85 -25.17 10.05 11.22
CA GLU A 85 -24.94 9.00 12.20
C GLU A 85 -25.23 7.64 11.55
N VAL A 86 -24.19 6.81 11.45
CA VAL A 86 -24.30 5.43 10.95
C VAL A 86 -24.23 4.43 12.11
N PRO A 87 -24.97 3.31 12.03
CA PRO A 87 -24.89 2.24 13.02
C PRO A 87 -23.44 1.77 13.17
N ARG A 88 -22.97 1.66 14.42
CA ARG A 88 -21.61 1.20 14.74
C ARG A 88 -21.55 -0.26 15.14
N THR A 89 -22.69 -0.82 15.56
CA THR A 89 -22.86 -2.23 15.95
C THR A 89 -24.19 -2.75 15.41
N ALA A 90 -24.31 -4.06 15.23
CA ALA A 90 -25.57 -4.67 14.79
C ALA A 90 -26.73 -4.36 15.74
N GLU A 91 -26.43 -4.16 17.03
CA GLU A 91 -27.41 -3.80 18.05
C GLU A 91 -27.95 -2.36 17.91
N SER A 92 -27.20 -1.45 17.28
CA SER A 92 -27.64 -0.05 17.09
C SER A 92 -28.48 0.15 15.82
N ALA A 93 -28.73 -0.89 15.03
CA ALA A 93 -29.45 -0.82 13.75
C ALA A 93 -30.95 -1.18 13.85
N ALA A 94 -31.43 -1.54 15.05
CA ALA A 94 -32.82 -1.91 15.36
C ALA A 94 -33.62 -0.74 15.95
#